data_AF-A0A401J3T8-F1
#
_entry.id   AF-A0A401J3T8-F1
#
_cell.length_a   1.000
_cell.length_b   1.000
_cell.length_c   1.000
_cell.angle_alpha   90.00
_cell.angle_beta   90.00
_cell.angle_gamma   90.00
#
_symmetry.space_group_name_H-M   'P 1'
#
loop_
_entity.id
_entity.type
_entity.pdbx_description
1 polymer ?
#
loop_
_entity_poly.entity_id
_entity_poly.type
_entity_poly.pdbx_seq_one_letter_code
_entity_poly.pdbx_strand_id
1 'polypeptide(L)'
;MKAATLSWIIALSGLAAPHAASAQPSVELDTQMFVERVTTDVNGRSRRILASADKVAPGDQLIVIVHWRNAGNAPLRDQAVVRSLPRGMQIDPTDPTMQVSVDGGAHWGRMDQLWLPTPLGGTRRAVAADVTHIRWSLPQAVPPGHAGRLSYRATMR
;
A
#
# COMPACT_ATOMS: atom_id res chain seq x y z
N MET A 1 3.93 -57.92 -53.70
CA MET A 1 3.76 -56.73 -54.57
C MET A 1 3.97 -55.50 -53.70
N LYS A 2 4.94 -54.65 -54.08
CA LYS A 2 5.27 -53.38 -53.41
C LYS A 2 4.36 -52.26 -53.97
N ALA A 3 3.81 -51.40 -53.12
CA ALA A 3 3.45 -49.99 -53.37
C ALA A 3 2.85 -49.44 -52.07
N ALA A 4 3.52 -48.56 -51.32
CA ALA A 4 3.79 -47.13 -51.56
C ALA A 4 2.82 -46.27 -50.72
N THR A 5 3.44 -45.58 -49.77
CA THR A 5 2.95 -44.58 -48.81
C THR A 5 2.20 -43.41 -49.46
N LEU A 6 1.26 -42.80 -48.73
CA LEU A 6 1.00 -41.36 -48.84
C LEU A 6 0.65 -40.77 -47.46
N SER A 7 1.65 -40.19 -46.80
CA SER A 7 1.50 -39.34 -45.64
C SER A 7 0.85 -38.02 -46.05
N TRP A 8 -0.22 -37.63 -45.36
CA TRP A 8 -0.78 -36.29 -45.48
C TRP A 8 -0.35 -35.46 -44.26
N ILE A 9 0.68 -34.63 -44.45
CA ILE A 9 1.10 -33.62 -43.48
C ILE A 9 0.22 -32.40 -43.72
N ILE A 10 -0.76 -32.16 -42.84
CA ILE A 10 -1.49 -30.90 -42.77
C ILE A 10 -0.61 -29.91 -42.00
N ALA A 11 0.00 -28.99 -42.72
CA ALA A 11 0.76 -27.88 -42.13
C ALA A 11 -0.22 -26.83 -41.58
N LEU A 12 -0.46 -26.86 -40.27
CA LEU A 12 -1.26 -25.86 -39.57
C LEU A 12 -0.41 -24.60 -39.36
N SER A 13 -0.60 -23.59 -40.21
CA SER A 13 0.06 -22.29 -40.09
C SER A 13 -0.56 -21.50 -38.93
N GLY A 14 0.16 -21.40 -37.81
CA GLY A 14 -0.27 -20.62 -36.65
C GLY A 14 -0.22 -19.12 -36.93
N LEU A 15 -1.39 -18.46 -36.95
CA LEU A 15 -1.47 -16.99 -36.89
C LEU A 15 -0.98 -16.53 -35.50
N ALA A 16 0.20 -15.92 -35.44
CA ALA A 16 0.61 -15.12 -34.30
C ALA A 16 -0.18 -13.80 -34.33
N ALA A 17 -1.30 -13.72 -33.60
CA ALA A 17 -1.99 -12.46 -33.39
C ALA A 17 -1.11 -11.52 -32.55
N PRO A 18 -0.99 -10.22 -32.88
CA PRO A 18 -0.28 -9.27 -32.03
C PRO A 18 -1.04 -9.11 -30.72
N HIS A 19 -0.40 -9.46 -29.61
CA HIS A 19 -0.95 -9.26 -28.28
C HIS A 19 -0.74 -7.78 -27.98
N ALA A 20 -1.79 -6.96 -28.09
CA ALA A 20 -1.71 -5.59 -27.63
C ALA A 20 -1.41 -5.62 -26.13
N ALA A 21 -0.19 -5.24 -25.75
CA ALA A 21 0.19 -5.06 -24.36
C ALA A 21 -0.66 -3.90 -23.81
N SER A 22 -1.76 -4.23 -23.15
CA SER A 22 -2.55 -3.26 -22.39
C SER A 22 -1.67 -2.73 -21.27
N ALA A 23 -1.26 -1.46 -21.39
CA ALA A 23 -0.55 -0.78 -20.31
C ALA A 23 -1.47 -0.77 -19.09
N GLN A 24 -1.13 -1.56 -18.07
CA GLN A 24 -1.95 -1.62 -16.86
C GLN A 24 -2.05 -0.20 -16.25
N PRO A 25 -3.24 0.21 -15.80
CA PRO A 25 -3.39 1.45 -15.03
C PRO A 25 -2.40 1.41 -13.87
N SER A 26 -1.44 2.33 -13.89
CA SER A 26 -0.29 2.32 -12.98
C SER A 26 -0.48 3.46 -11.98
N VAL A 27 -0.73 3.10 -10.72
CA VAL A 27 -0.65 4.03 -9.60
C VAL A 27 0.80 4.19 -9.23
N GLU A 28 1.36 5.37 -9.49
CA GLU A 28 2.70 5.72 -9.04
C GLU A 28 2.62 6.26 -7.61
N LEU A 29 3.54 5.82 -6.75
CA LEU A 29 3.62 6.22 -5.35
C LEU A 29 4.99 6.80 -5.05
N ASP A 30 5.02 8.00 -4.49
CA ASP A 30 6.21 8.61 -3.90
C ASP A 30 5.99 8.80 -2.39
N THR A 31 6.97 8.44 -1.58
CA THR A 31 6.82 8.39 -0.12
C THR A 31 7.92 9.14 0.59
N GLN A 32 7.50 10.04 1.47
CA GLN A 32 8.40 10.79 2.33
C GLN A 32 8.05 10.47 3.78
N MET A 33 9.07 10.27 4.60
CA MET A 33 8.91 9.98 6.01
C MET A 33 9.70 11.00 6.82
N PHE A 34 9.08 11.53 7.86
CA PHE A 34 9.64 12.54 8.74
C PHE A 34 9.58 12.08 10.18
N VAL A 35 10.66 12.31 10.93
CA VAL A 35 10.67 12.14 12.39
C VAL A 35 10.39 13.49 13.04
N GLU A 36 9.47 13.49 14.00
CA GLU A 36 9.14 14.64 14.82
C GLU A 36 10.08 14.71 16.03
N ARG A 37 11.04 15.63 15.99
CA ARG A 37 12.09 15.80 17.02
C ARG A 37 11.75 16.98 17.93
N VAL A 38 12.04 16.86 19.22
CA VAL A 38 12.04 17.99 20.14
C VAL A 38 13.46 18.54 20.24
N THR A 39 13.63 19.82 19.97
CA THR A 39 14.89 20.55 20.05
C THR A 39 14.72 21.75 20.97
N THR A 40 15.77 22.12 21.70
CA THR A 40 15.75 23.32 22.54
C THR A 40 16.28 24.50 21.73
N ASP A 41 15.53 25.60 21.66
CA ASP A 41 16.01 26.82 21.00
C ASP A 41 17.07 27.55 21.86
N VAL A 42 17.65 28.61 21.30
CA VAL A 42 18.67 29.45 21.95
C VAL A 42 18.20 30.11 23.26
N ASN A 43 16.89 30.18 23.51
CA ASN A 43 16.26 30.73 24.70
C ASN A 43 15.82 29.63 25.69
N GLY A 44 16.22 28.38 25.49
CA GLY A 44 15.86 27.26 26.37
C GLY A 44 14.46 26.70 26.15
N ARG A 45 13.75 27.10 25.09
CA ARG A 45 12.38 26.64 24.83
C ARG A 45 12.36 25.39 23.95
N SER A 46 11.58 24.38 24.34
CA SER A 46 11.34 23.20 23.52
C SER A 46 10.54 23.55 22.27
N ARG A 47 11.07 23.18 21.10
CA ARG A 47 10.45 23.31 19.79
C ARG A 47 10.40 21.97 19.08
N ARG A 48 9.23 21.67 18.51
CA ARG A 48 9.02 20.48 17.70
C ARG A 48 9.38 20.78 16.25
N ILE A 49 10.27 19.99 15.66
CA ILE A 49 10.72 20.12 14.28
C ILE A 49 10.51 18.80 13.54
N LEU A 50 10.30 18.88 12.22
CA LEU A 50 10.29 17.72 11.35
C LEU A 50 11.66 17.58 10.69
N ALA A 51 12.28 16.42 10.86
CA ALA A 51 13.52 16.04 10.18
C ALA A 51 13.24 14.89 9.22
N SER A 52 13.97 14.82 8.10
CA SER A 52 13.93 13.63 7.22
C SER A 52 14.24 12.38 8.04
N ALA A 53 13.48 11.31 7.81
CA ALA A 53 13.65 10.06 8.52
C ALA A 53 14.69 9.15 7.84
N ASP A 54 15.94 9.61 7.74
CA ASP A 54 17.03 8.80 7.17
C ASP A 54 17.39 7.62 8.08
N LYS A 55 17.14 7.78 9.39
CA LYS A 55 17.21 6.74 10.41
C LYS A 55 16.03 6.88 11.36
N VAL A 56 15.36 5.77 11.65
CA VAL A 56 14.24 5.70 12.59
C VAL A 56 14.68 4.91 13.82
N ALA A 57 14.49 5.47 15.00
CA ALA A 57 14.79 4.85 16.29
C ALA A 57 13.51 4.49 17.05
N PRO A 58 13.54 3.50 17.97
CA PRO A 58 12.45 3.27 18.91
C PRO A 58 12.07 4.55 19.67
N GLY A 59 10.78 4.82 19.77
CA GLY A 59 10.19 6.03 20.35
C GLY A 59 9.94 7.17 19.34
N ASP A 60 10.55 7.14 18.15
CA ASP A 60 10.37 8.19 17.15
C ASP A 60 8.90 8.29 16.72
N GLN A 61 8.41 9.53 16.69
CA GLN A 61 7.10 9.87 16.15
C GLN A 61 7.26 10.22 14.69
N LEU A 62 6.55 9.49 13.83
CA LEU A 62 6.68 9.56 12.39
C LEU A 62 5.46 10.23 11.79
N ILE A 63 5.71 11.08 10.81
CA ILE A 63 4.72 11.55 9.85
C ILE A 63 5.14 11.03 8.49
N VAL A 64 4.29 10.20 7.90
CA VAL A 64 4.52 9.65 6.56
C VAL A 64 3.58 10.35 5.60
N ILE A 65 4.13 10.84 4.49
CA ILE A 65 3.40 11.46 3.40
C ILE A 65 3.52 10.54 2.19
N VAL A 66 2.38 10.20 1.58
CA VAL A 66 2.31 9.38 0.38
C VAL A 66 1.68 10.21 -0.72
N HIS A 67 2.49 10.59 -1.69
CA HIS A 67 2.03 11.15 -2.95
C HIS A 67 1.63 10.00 -3.87
N TRP A 68 0.47 10.12 -4.50
CA TRP A 68 0.01 9.15 -5.47
C TRP A 68 -0.40 9.85 -6.76
N ARG A 69 -0.23 9.16 -7.90
CA ARG A 69 -0.63 9.66 -9.22
C ARG A 69 -1.16 8.55 -10.10
N ASN A 70 -2.21 8.83 -10.88
CA ASN A 70 -2.54 8.02 -12.05
C ASN A 70 -1.54 8.35 -13.16
N ALA A 71 -0.48 7.54 -13.31
CA ALA A 71 0.53 7.70 -14.35
C ALA A 71 0.16 6.98 -15.66
N GLY A 72 -0.96 6.26 -15.68
CA GLY A 72 -1.47 5.58 -16.87
C GLY A 72 -2.16 6.52 -17.85
N ASN A 73 -2.58 5.96 -18.99
CA ASN A 73 -3.33 6.64 -20.05
C ASN A 73 -4.85 6.37 -19.99
N ALA A 74 -5.32 5.64 -18.97
CA ALA A 74 -6.73 5.36 -18.72
C ALA A 74 -7.14 5.75 -17.29
N PRO A 75 -8.43 6.03 -17.02
CA PRO A 75 -8.90 6.29 -15.67
C PRO A 75 -8.69 5.10 -14.73
N LEU A 76 -8.20 5.34 -13.50
CA LEU A 76 -8.24 4.35 -12.44
C LEU A 76 -9.68 4.18 -11.96
N ARG A 77 -10.12 2.95 -11.76
CA ARG A 77 -11.41 2.62 -11.17
C ARG A 77 -11.24 1.64 -10.03
N ASP A 78 -11.96 1.91 -8.94
CA ASP A 78 -12.00 1.06 -7.74
C ASP A 78 -10.60 0.71 -7.19
N GLN A 79 -9.66 1.65 -7.34
CA GLN A 79 -8.28 1.49 -6.88
C GLN A 79 -8.12 1.99 -5.43
N ALA A 80 -7.06 1.53 -4.78
CA ALA A 80 -6.69 1.96 -3.45
C ALA A 80 -5.18 2.11 -3.32
N VAL A 81 -4.73 3.02 -2.45
CA VAL A 81 -3.33 3.10 -2.03
C VAL A 81 -3.16 2.19 -0.82
N VAL A 82 -2.30 1.19 -0.93
CA VAL A 82 -2.02 0.20 0.13
C VAL A 82 -0.58 0.33 0.58
N ARG A 83 -0.33 0.31 1.90
CA ARG A 83 1.00 0.32 2.50
C ARG A 83 1.16 -0.77 3.53
N SER A 84 2.23 -1.55 3.42
CA SER A 84 2.69 -2.44 4.48
C SER A 84 3.33 -1.63 5.60
N LEU A 85 3.08 -2.05 6.84
CA LEU A 85 3.72 -1.50 8.02
C LEU A 85 4.93 -2.37 8.39
N PRO A 86 6.13 -1.78 8.49
CA PRO A 86 7.29 -2.46 9.06
C PRO A 86 7.01 -2.92 10.50
N ARG A 87 7.68 -4.01 10.92
CA ARG A 87 7.63 -4.46 12.31
C ARG A 87 8.08 -3.34 13.26
N GLY A 88 7.39 -3.20 14.39
CA GLY A 88 7.65 -2.16 15.39
C GLY A 88 6.94 -0.83 15.11
N MET A 89 6.45 -0.60 13.88
CA MET A 89 5.66 0.59 13.56
C MET A 89 4.22 0.42 14.05
N GLN A 90 3.74 1.34 14.87
CA GLN A 90 2.35 1.39 15.31
C GLN A 90 1.69 2.66 14.78
N ILE A 91 0.65 2.52 13.98
CA ILE A 91 -0.09 3.65 13.41
C ILE A 91 -1.05 4.29 14.40
N ASP A 92 -1.35 5.56 14.16
CA ASP A 92 -2.53 6.24 14.70
C ASP A 92 -3.75 5.96 13.79
N PRO A 93 -4.77 5.20 14.25
CA PRO A 93 -5.91 4.79 13.42
C PRO A 93 -7.07 5.80 13.42
N THR A 94 -6.84 7.04 13.87
CA THR A 94 -7.90 8.06 13.99
C THR A 94 -8.44 8.59 12.67
N ASP A 95 -7.70 8.45 11.56
CA ASP A 95 -8.18 8.82 10.22
C ASP A 95 -9.41 7.96 9.84
N PRO A 96 -10.60 8.56 9.66
CA PRO A 96 -11.82 7.83 9.35
C PRO A 96 -11.83 7.21 7.94
N THR A 97 -10.99 7.72 7.05
CA THR A 97 -10.87 7.23 5.66
C THR A 97 -9.88 6.07 5.54
N MET A 98 -9.05 5.85 6.57
CA MET A 98 -8.10 4.75 6.62
C MET A 98 -8.78 3.44 7.00
N GLN A 99 -8.54 2.43 6.17
CA GLN A 99 -8.79 1.02 6.49
C GLN A 99 -7.48 0.35 6.87
N VAL A 100 -7.56 -0.66 7.74
CA VAL A 100 -6.40 -1.42 8.20
C VAL A 100 -6.63 -2.92 7.99
N SER A 101 -5.54 -3.67 7.96
CA SER A 101 -5.53 -5.12 7.89
C SER A 101 -4.58 -5.69 8.94
N VAL A 102 -4.99 -6.78 9.58
CA VAL A 102 -4.19 -7.53 10.58
C VAL A 102 -3.71 -8.89 10.05
N ASP A 103 -3.94 -9.16 8.77
CA ASP A 103 -3.75 -10.47 8.14
C ASP A 103 -3.04 -10.40 6.78
N GLY A 104 -2.12 -9.44 6.63
CA GLY A 104 -1.29 -9.32 5.43
C GLY A 104 -1.99 -8.68 4.24
N GLY A 105 -3.09 -7.96 4.46
CA GLY A 105 -3.87 -7.29 3.42
C GLY A 105 -4.99 -8.14 2.82
N ALA A 106 -5.31 -9.29 3.43
CA ALA A 106 -6.38 -10.17 2.97
C ALA A 106 -7.76 -9.56 3.26
N HIS A 107 -7.95 -9.03 4.46
CA HIS A 107 -9.19 -8.36 4.85
C HIS A 107 -8.94 -6.92 5.31
N TRP A 108 -9.92 -6.04 5.07
CA TRP A 108 -9.83 -4.61 5.34
C TRP A 108 -11.02 -4.15 6.18
N GLY A 109 -10.77 -3.33 7.19
CA GLY A 109 -11.81 -2.76 8.04
C GLY A 109 -11.33 -1.57 8.83
N ARG A 110 -12.21 -0.98 9.65
CA ARG A 110 -11.79 -0.02 10.67
C ARG A 110 -11.15 -0.77 11.84
N MET A 111 -10.15 -0.19 12.48
CA MET A 111 -9.40 -0.83 13.57
C MET A 111 -10.31 -1.38 14.68
N ASP A 112 -11.32 -0.60 15.08
CA ASP A 112 -12.28 -0.93 16.14
C ASP A 112 -13.25 -2.07 15.79
N GLN A 113 -13.28 -2.49 14.52
CA GLN A 113 -14.11 -3.58 14.02
C GLN A 113 -13.34 -4.89 13.89
N LEU A 114 -12.01 -4.88 14.04
CA LEU A 114 -11.19 -6.07 13.84
C LEU A 114 -10.99 -6.87 15.12
N TRP A 115 -11.05 -8.18 14.96
CA TRP A 115 -10.88 -9.17 16.02
C TRP A 115 -9.89 -10.24 15.57
N LEU A 116 -9.08 -10.72 16.50
CA LEU A 116 -8.13 -11.81 16.26
C LEU A 116 -8.45 -12.99 17.18
N PRO A 117 -8.25 -14.24 16.71
CA PRO A 117 -8.29 -15.40 17.58
C PRO A 117 -7.17 -15.32 18.63
N THR A 118 -7.40 -15.90 19.80
CA THR A 118 -6.34 -16.03 20.82
C THR A 118 -5.74 -17.44 20.80
N PRO A 119 -4.47 -17.62 21.22
CA PRO A 119 -3.86 -18.95 21.31
C PRO A 119 -4.56 -19.92 22.25
N LEU A 120 -5.33 -19.41 23.23
CA LEU A 120 -6.05 -20.20 24.22
C LEU A 120 -7.52 -20.48 23.82
N GLY A 121 -7.90 -20.15 22.59
CA GLY A 121 -9.30 -20.17 22.13
C GLY A 121 -10.01 -18.83 22.32
N GLY A 122 -11.15 -18.65 21.65
CA GLY A 122 -11.88 -17.37 21.64
C GLY A 122 -11.20 -16.26 20.84
N THR A 123 -11.64 -15.02 21.03
CA THR A 123 -11.20 -13.84 20.27
C THR A 123 -10.90 -12.64 21.17
N ARG A 124 -10.05 -11.73 20.67
CA ARG A 124 -9.78 -10.42 21.28
C ARG A 124 -9.87 -9.32 20.24
N ARG A 125 -10.08 -8.07 20.67
CA ARG A 125 -9.98 -6.90 19.78
C ARG A 125 -8.56 -6.77 19.23
N ALA A 126 -8.46 -6.33 17.99
CA ALA A 126 -7.20 -5.89 17.40
C ALA A 126 -6.68 -4.64 18.12
N VAL A 127 -5.37 -4.52 18.22
CA VAL A 127 -4.66 -3.33 18.68
C VAL A 127 -3.74 -2.81 17.57
N ALA A 128 -3.22 -1.59 17.71
CA ALA A 128 -2.34 -1.00 16.70
C ALA A 128 -1.11 -1.86 16.36
N ALA A 129 -0.61 -2.64 17.32
CA ALA A 129 0.49 -3.57 17.14
C ALA A 129 0.17 -4.77 16.23
N ASP A 130 -1.11 -5.09 16.02
CA ASP A 130 -1.54 -6.18 15.15
C ASP A 130 -1.62 -5.77 13.68
N VAL A 131 -1.60 -4.46 13.38
CA VAL A 131 -1.78 -3.99 12.01
C VAL A 131 -0.56 -4.30 11.18
N THR A 132 -0.83 -4.93 10.03
CA THR A 132 0.17 -5.30 9.03
C THR A 132 0.14 -4.36 7.83
N HIS A 133 -1.05 -3.86 7.46
CA HIS A 133 -1.23 -2.98 6.31
C HIS A 133 -2.28 -1.91 6.58
N ILE A 134 -2.15 -0.80 5.86
CA ILE A 134 -3.13 0.29 5.81
C ILE A 134 -3.53 0.56 4.36
N ARG A 135 -4.76 1.04 4.17
CA ARG A 135 -5.36 1.27 2.86
C ARG A 135 -6.24 2.52 2.85
N TRP A 136 -6.18 3.27 1.75
CA TRP A 136 -7.14 4.31 1.41
C TRP A 136 -7.72 4.05 0.03
N SER A 137 -9.05 4.03 -0.07
CA SER A 137 -9.72 3.96 -1.36
C SER A 137 -9.56 5.28 -2.11
N LEU A 138 -9.22 5.20 -3.39
CA LEU A 138 -9.24 6.36 -4.27
C LEU A 138 -10.68 6.66 -4.73
N PRO A 139 -10.96 7.88 -5.23
CA PRO A 139 -12.24 8.17 -5.87
C PRO A 139 -12.59 7.14 -6.96
N GLN A 140 -13.88 6.90 -7.16
CA GLN A 140 -14.41 5.86 -8.06
C GLN A 140 -13.84 5.94 -9.49
N ALA A 141 -13.54 7.14 -9.99
CA ALA A 141 -12.88 7.35 -11.26
C ALA A 141 -11.81 8.44 -11.10
N VAL A 142 -10.55 8.09 -11.32
CA VAL A 142 -9.41 9.02 -11.29
C VAL A 142 -8.84 9.14 -12.70
N PRO A 143 -9.02 10.27 -13.41
CA PRO A 143 -8.53 10.43 -14.78
C PRO A 143 -7.00 10.35 -14.87
N PRO A 144 -6.43 10.08 -16.06
CA PRO A 144 -4.99 10.15 -16.32
C PRO A 144 -4.37 11.47 -15.83
N GLY A 145 -3.20 11.38 -15.21
CA GLY A 145 -2.44 12.53 -14.73
C GLY A 145 -2.91 13.11 -13.39
N HIS A 146 -4.10 12.76 -12.90
CA HIS A 146 -4.55 13.20 -11.58
C HIS A 146 -3.70 12.59 -10.47
N ALA A 147 -3.49 13.38 -9.42
CA ALA A 147 -2.66 13.04 -8.28
C ALA A 147 -3.29 13.52 -6.98
N GLY A 148 -2.77 13.01 -5.86
CA GLY A 148 -3.18 13.41 -4.53
C GLY A 148 -2.11 13.13 -3.50
N ARG A 149 -2.42 13.47 -2.25
CA ARG A 149 -1.54 13.29 -1.11
C ARG A 149 -2.33 12.69 0.05
N LEU A 150 -1.78 11.64 0.64
CA LEU A 150 -2.25 11.03 1.87
C LEU A 150 -1.16 11.22 2.94
N SER A 151 -1.56 11.24 4.20
CA SER A 151 -0.60 11.26 5.30
C SER A 151 -1.11 10.47 6.48
N TYR A 152 -0.21 9.79 7.18
CA TYR A 152 -0.53 9.09 8.42
C TYR A 152 0.57 9.28 9.45
N ARG A 153 0.19 9.14 10.72
CA ARG A 153 1.10 9.18 11.85
C ARG A 153 1.37 7.77 12.34
N ALA A 154 2.58 7.57 12.84
CA ALA A 154 2.98 6.33 13.47
C ALA A 154 4.02 6.58 14.55
N THR A 155 4.19 5.62 15.44
CA THR A 155 5.27 5.56 16.41
C THR A 155 6.11 4.32 16.14
N MET A 156 7.42 4.46 16.09
CA MET A 156 8.31 3.30 16.15
C MET A 156 8.42 2.83 17.61
N ARG A 157 8.22 1.55 17.87
CA ARG A 157 8.31 0.94 19.22
C ARG A 157 9.50 0.02 19.34
#